data_AF-D7PQV6-F1
#
_entry.id   AF-D7PQV6-F1
#
_cell.length_a   1.000
_cell.length_b   1.000
_cell.length_c   1.000
_cell.angle_alpha   90.00
_cell.angle_beta   90.00
_cell.angle_gamma   90.00
#
_symmetry.space_group_name_H-M   'P 1'
#
loop_
_entity.id
_entity.type
_entity.pdbx_description
1 polymer ?
#
loop_
_entity_poly.entity_id
_entity_poly.type
_entity_poly.pdbx_seq_one_letter_code
_entity_poly.pdbx_strand_id
1 'polypeptide(L)'
;LLLLEFGVGKTTVAKYVFTTYFRCFEGSSFLSNIQDVSQQPDGLIRLQKQLLYDLTGKKSEIQDTDEGIIKIRDAVCFRRVLVILDDVDRQEQIHAIIGMKKWFCPGSKIIITTKNSCLLKVHEIREVLKVEEMGNDESLELFSWHSFGGGPPS
;
A
#
# COMPACT_ATOMS: atom_id res chain seq x y z
N LEU A 1 -1.73 -8.96 -5.64
CA LEU A 1 -2.65 -7.82 -5.52
C LEU A 1 -3.83 -8.27 -4.69
N LEU A 2 -3.75 -7.94 -3.41
CA LEU A 2 -4.83 -8.05 -2.44
C LEU A 2 -5.39 -6.66 -2.22
N LEU A 3 -6.69 -6.46 -2.33
CA LEU A 3 -7.35 -5.19 -2.03
C LEU A 3 -8.00 -5.26 -0.65
N LEU A 4 -7.77 -4.27 0.22
CA LEU A 4 -8.49 -4.08 1.47
C LEU A 4 -9.63 -3.07 1.26
N GLU A 5 -10.89 -3.49 1.43
CA GLU A 5 -12.10 -2.67 1.16
C GLU A 5 -13.02 -2.55 2.39
N PHE A 6 -13.75 -1.43 2.51
CA PHE A 6 -14.68 -1.07 3.60
C PHE A 6 -14.04 -1.11 5.01
N GLY A 7 -14.72 -0.57 6.02
CA GLY A 7 -14.29 -0.57 7.43
C GLY A 7 -13.29 0.49 7.91
N VAL A 8 -13.40 0.86 9.19
CA VAL A 8 -12.40 1.67 9.92
C VAL A 8 -11.16 0.80 10.16
N GLY A 9 -9.95 1.35 9.96
CA GLY A 9 -8.70 0.65 10.31
C GLY A 9 -7.97 -0.08 9.17
N LYS A 10 -8.38 0.04 7.90
CA LYS A 10 -7.62 -0.52 6.75
C LYS A 10 -6.13 -0.14 6.76
N THR A 11 -5.83 1.15 6.98
CA THR A 11 -4.45 1.64 7.10
C THR A 11 -3.75 1.02 8.31
N THR A 12 -4.46 0.78 9.41
CA THR A 12 -3.92 0.11 10.60
C THR A 12 -3.56 -1.35 10.29
N VAL A 13 -4.45 -2.09 9.63
CA VAL A 13 -4.19 -3.48 9.19
C VAL A 13 -3.01 -3.52 8.22
N ALA A 14 -2.98 -2.62 7.23
CA ALA A 14 -1.89 -2.55 6.27
C ALA A 14 -0.55 -2.23 6.95
N LYS A 15 -0.54 -1.28 7.90
CA LYS A 15 0.66 -0.98 8.71
C LYS A 15 1.11 -2.17 9.53
N TYR A 16 0.18 -2.88 10.18
CA TYR A 16 0.49 -4.09 10.95
C TYR A 16 1.12 -5.16 10.05
N VAL A 17 0.51 -5.46 8.90
CA VAL A 17 1.07 -6.41 7.93
C VAL A 17 2.48 -6.00 7.50
N PHE A 18 2.69 -4.72 7.21
CA PHE A 18 4.01 -4.23 6.84
C PHE A 18 5.03 -4.45 7.95
N THR A 19 4.77 -3.94 9.15
CA THR A 19 5.73 -4.01 10.27
C THR A 19 6.03 -5.44 10.70
N THR A 20 5.06 -6.36 10.58
CA THR A 20 5.26 -7.77 10.88
C THR A 20 6.08 -8.51 9.82
N TYR A 21 5.81 -8.26 8.53
CA TYR A 21 6.32 -9.14 7.45
C TYR A 21 7.38 -8.52 6.55
N PHE A 22 7.71 -7.22 6.64
CA PHE A 22 8.61 -6.57 5.68
C PHE A 22 9.98 -7.23 5.54
N ARG A 23 10.50 -7.87 6.60
CA ARG A 23 11.80 -8.57 6.60
C ARG A 23 11.77 -9.95 5.94
N CYS A 24 10.59 -10.48 5.65
CA CYS A 24 10.43 -11.78 4.98
C CYS A 24 10.60 -11.69 3.45
N PHE A 25 10.79 -10.48 2.92
CA PHE A 25 10.91 -10.17 1.50
C PHE A 25 12.28 -9.56 1.20
N GLU A 26 12.72 -9.68 -0.05
CA GLU A 26 14.01 -9.14 -0.52
C GLU A 26 13.97 -7.61 -0.70
N GLY A 27 12.77 -7.05 -0.80
CA GLY A 27 12.52 -5.62 -0.80
C GLY A 27 11.10 -5.32 -0.34
N SER A 28 10.91 -4.24 0.42
CA SER A 28 9.61 -3.89 0.97
C SER A 28 9.41 -2.38 0.96
N SER A 29 8.21 -1.91 0.59
CA SER A 29 7.86 -0.49 0.62
C SER A 29 6.42 -0.26 1.07
N PHE A 30 6.21 0.78 1.86
CA PHE A 30 4.89 1.26 2.27
C PHE A 30 4.71 2.69 1.75
N LEU A 31 3.83 2.86 0.78
CA LEU A 31 3.49 4.16 0.22
C LEU A 31 2.16 4.62 0.84
N SER A 32 2.25 5.57 1.77
CA SER A 32 1.10 6.10 2.51
C SER A 32 0.40 7.24 1.78
N ASN A 33 -0.92 7.34 1.96
CA ASN A 33 -1.71 8.49 1.52
C ASN A 33 -1.56 8.82 0.02
N ILE A 34 -1.69 7.80 -0.83
CA ILE A 34 -1.48 7.95 -2.27
C ILE A 34 -2.50 8.90 -2.89
N GLN A 35 -3.75 8.87 -2.42
CA GLN A 35 -4.80 9.79 -2.85
C GLN A 35 -4.30 11.23 -2.79
N ASP A 36 -3.87 11.72 -1.63
CA ASP A 36 -3.44 13.11 -1.49
C ASP A 36 -2.08 13.37 -2.14
N VAL A 37 -1.10 12.47 -1.93
CA VAL A 37 0.27 12.68 -2.44
C VAL A 37 0.27 12.76 -3.96
N SER A 38 -0.53 11.94 -4.64
CA SER A 38 -0.62 11.93 -6.11
C SER A 38 -1.16 13.23 -6.72
N GLN A 39 -1.87 14.06 -5.95
CA GLN A 39 -2.42 15.34 -6.41
C GLN A 39 -1.44 16.50 -6.25
N GLN A 40 -0.33 16.29 -5.51
CA GLN A 40 0.71 17.30 -5.34
C GLN A 40 1.57 17.41 -6.61
N PRO A 41 2.24 18.57 -6.83
CA PRO A 41 3.26 18.69 -7.87
C PRO A 41 4.27 17.55 -7.77
N ASP A 42 4.50 16.87 -8.90
CA ASP A 42 5.37 15.69 -9.02
C ASP A 42 5.06 14.55 -8.04
N GLY A 43 3.83 14.49 -7.52
CA GLY A 43 3.41 13.53 -6.49
C GLY A 43 3.65 12.07 -6.87
N LEU A 44 3.29 11.69 -8.09
CA LEU A 44 3.53 10.34 -8.62
C LEU A 44 5.03 10.04 -8.75
N ILE A 45 5.83 10.99 -9.25
CA ILE A 45 7.29 10.84 -9.36
C ILE A 45 7.90 10.66 -7.97
N ARG A 46 7.43 11.41 -6.96
CA ARG A 46 7.88 11.27 -5.57
C ARG A 46 7.58 9.87 -5.01
N LEU A 47 6.38 9.34 -5.26
CA LEU A 47 5.99 7.98 -4.87
C LEU A 47 6.87 6.92 -5.55
N GLN A 48 7.16 7.08 -6.85
CA GLN A 48 8.07 6.18 -7.57
C GLN A 48 9.50 6.24 -7.04
N LYS A 49 10.03 7.43 -6.76
CA LYS A 49 11.36 7.62 -6.16
C LYS A 49 11.46 6.96 -4.79
N GLN A 50 10.42 7.09 -3.96
CA GLN A 50 10.35 6.41 -2.66
C GLN A 50 10.37 4.89 -2.85
N LEU A 51 9.50 4.35 -3.71
CA LEU A 51 9.44 2.91 -3.98
C LEU A 51 10.79 2.36 -4.44
N LEU A 52 11.46 3.04 -5.37
CA LEU A 52 12.79 2.64 -5.84
C LEU A 52 13.83 2.68 -4.72
N TYR A 53 13.81 3.72 -3.90
CA TYR A 53 14.73 3.83 -2.77
C TYR A 53 14.52 2.69 -1.77
N ASP A 54 13.28 2.41 -1.40
CA ASP A 54 12.94 1.35 -0.45
C ASP A 54 13.34 -0.05 -0.98
N LEU A 55 13.17 -0.30 -2.27
CA LEU A 55 13.47 -1.60 -2.89
C LEU A 55 14.95 -1.82 -3.22
N THR A 56 15.72 -0.75 -3.40
CA THR A 56 17.11 -0.85 -3.92
C THR A 56 18.16 -0.26 -2.99
N GLY A 57 17.75 0.54 -1.99
CA GLY A 57 18.62 1.34 -1.15
C GLY A 57 19.29 2.52 -1.87
N LYS A 58 18.90 2.81 -3.12
CA LYS A 58 19.55 3.81 -3.97
C LYS A 58 18.57 4.89 -4.38
N LYS A 59 19.01 6.15 -4.25
CA LYS A 59 18.30 7.28 -4.84
C LYS A 59 18.30 7.12 -6.36
N SER A 60 17.14 7.32 -6.96
CA SER A 60 16.95 7.24 -8.40
C SER A 60 16.54 8.60 -8.94
N GLU A 61 17.27 9.08 -9.93
CA GLU A 61 16.81 10.19 -10.76
C GLU A 61 15.72 9.69 -11.69
N ILE A 62 14.63 10.45 -11.81
CA ILE A 62 13.48 10.13 -12.65
C ILE A 62 13.01 11.47 -13.22
N GLN A 63 12.92 11.56 -14.54
CA GLN A 63 12.47 12.75 -15.28
C GLN A 63 10.95 12.81 -15.41
N ASP A 64 10.31 11.65 -15.57
CA ASP A 64 8.87 11.53 -15.69
C ASP A 64 8.38 10.17 -15.17
N THR A 65 7.07 10.00 -15.09
CA THR A 65 6.46 8.76 -14.57
C THR A 65 6.76 7.53 -15.42
N ASP A 66 6.97 7.67 -16.73
CA ASP A 66 7.21 6.54 -17.62
C ASP A 66 8.62 5.98 -17.41
N GLU A 67 9.61 6.86 -17.26
CA GLU A 67 10.96 6.47 -16.87
C GLU A 67 10.95 5.76 -15.50
N GLY A 68 10.18 6.29 -14.54
CA GLY A 68 10.05 5.71 -13.22
C GLY A 68 9.47 4.30 -13.25
N ILE A 69 8.43 4.06 -14.06
CA ILE A 69 7.83 2.73 -14.26
C ILE A 69 8.86 1.73 -14.77
N ILE A 70 9.68 2.11 -15.76
CA ILE A 70 10.71 1.25 -16.34
C ILE A 70 11.72 0.84 -15.26
N LYS A 71 12.18 1.79 -14.45
CA LYS A 71 13.13 1.51 -13.36
C LYS A 71 12.52 0.63 -12.29
N ILE A 72 11.24 0.84 -11.95
CA ILE A 72 10.54 0.03 -10.96
C ILE A 72 10.39 -1.40 -11.44
N ARG A 73 10.00 -1.61 -12.71
CA ARG A 73 9.99 -2.94 -13.33
C ARG A 73 11.32 -3.64 -13.13
N ASP A 74 12.43 -2.98 -13.46
CA ASP A 74 13.76 -3.59 -13.36
C ASP A 74 14.17 -3.86 -11.90
N ALA A 75 13.72 -3.03 -10.95
CA ALA A 75 13.97 -3.20 -9.52
C ALA A 75 13.18 -4.36 -8.89
N VAL A 76 11.97 -4.65 -9.39
CA VAL A 76 11.11 -5.74 -8.87
C VAL A 76 11.29 -7.06 -9.61
N CYS A 77 11.83 -7.02 -10.83
CA CYS A 77 12.09 -8.21 -11.64
C CYS A 77 12.95 -9.21 -10.85
N PHE A 78 12.49 -10.46 -10.80
CA PHE A 78 13.14 -11.58 -10.11
C PHE A 78 13.33 -11.42 -8.59
N ARG A 79 12.78 -10.36 -7.97
CA ARG A 79 12.83 -10.15 -6.51
C ARG A 79 11.46 -10.34 -5.88
N ARG A 80 11.43 -11.08 -4.78
CA ARG A 80 10.23 -11.29 -3.98
C ARG A 80 10.03 -10.08 -3.07
N VAL A 81 9.04 -9.26 -3.40
CA VAL A 81 8.81 -7.97 -2.73
C VAL A 81 7.48 -7.90 -1.99
N LEU A 82 7.42 -7.07 -0.94
CA LEU A 82 6.19 -6.64 -0.29
C LEU A 82 5.95 -5.14 -0.55
N VAL A 83 4.94 -4.81 -1.35
CA VAL A 83 4.59 -3.41 -1.63
C VAL A 83 3.18 -3.14 -1.13
N ILE A 84 3.03 -2.12 -0.28
CA ILE A 84 1.73 -1.64 0.18
C ILE A 84 1.46 -0.25 -0.41
N LEU A 85 0.33 -0.14 -1.11
CA LEU A 85 -0.20 1.11 -1.65
C LEU A 85 -1.41 1.53 -0.82
N ASP A 86 -1.23 2.49 0.08
CA ASP A 86 -2.27 2.91 1.02
C ASP A 86 -3.04 4.14 0.54
N ASP A 87 -4.36 4.08 0.70
CA ASP A 87 -5.34 5.09 0.32
C ASP A 87 -5.32 5.41 -1.18
N VAL A 88 -5.45 4.38 -2.02
CA VAL A 88 -5.58 4.54 -3.48
C VAL A 88 -7.04 4.79 -3.83
N ASP A 89 -7.34 5.82 -4.61
CA ASP A 89 -8.71 6.15 -5.04
C ASP A 89 -8.93 6.02 -6.56
N ARG A 90 -7.85 5.85 -7.34
CA ARG A 90 -7.91 5.81 -8.80
C ARG A 90 -7.02 4.72 -9.40
N GLN A 91 -7.48 4.10 -10.49
CA GLN A 91 -6.73 3.03 -11.15
C GLN A 91 -5.42 3.55 -11.76
N GLU A 92 -5.42 4.80 -12.24
CA GLU A 92 -4.27 5.46 -12.83
C GLU A 92 -3.09 5.56 -11.84
N GLN A 93 -3.36 5.71 -10.54
CA GLN A 93 -2.32 5.73 -9.51
C GLN A 93 -1.60 4.38 -9.40
N ILE A 94 -2.35 3.27 -9.48
CA ILE A 94 -1.79 1.92 -9.43
C ILE A 94 -0.86 1.72 -10.63
N HIS A 95 -1.35 2.04 -11.83
CA HIS A 95 -0.58 1.92 -13.05
C HIS A 95 0.65 2.82 -13.06
N ALA A 96 0.51 4.07 -12.60
CA ALA A 96 1.62 5.00 -12.53
C ALA A 96 2.72 4.51 -11.57
N ILE A 97 2.39 3.84 -10.47
CA ILE A 97 3.38 3.43 -9.46
C ILE A 97 4.00 2.07 -9.80
N ILE A 98 3.18 1.05 -10.06
CA ILE A 98 3.66 -0.34 -10.19
C ILE A 98 3.42 -0.95 -11.56
N GLY A 99 2.81 -0.19 -12.49
CA GLY A 99 2.45 -0.64 -13.83
C GLY A 99 1.77 -2.00 -13.86
N MET A 100 2.39 -2.99 -14.50
CA MET A 100 1.76 -4.29 -14.74
C MET A 100 2.18 -5.35 -13.72
N LYS A 101 1.17 -6.10 -13.24
CA LYS A 101 1.35 -7.24 -12.33
C LYS A 101 2.38 -8.30 -12.79
N LYS A 102 2.54 -8.48 -14.10
CA LYS A 102 3.39 -9.54 -14.69
C LYS A 102 4.89 -9.38 -14.37
N TRP A 103 5.31 -8.23 -13.84
CA TRP A 103 6.70 -7.95 -13.49
C TRP A 103 7.14 -8.59 -12.17
N PHE A 104 6.18 -8.89 -11.29
CA PHE A 104 6.46 -9.41 -9.96
C PHE A 104 6.68 -10.92 -10.00
N CYS A 105 7.76 -11.39 -9.37
CA CYS A 105 8.04 -12.81 -9.29
C CYS A 105 7.04 -13.53 -8.36
N PRO A 106 6.84 -14.85 -8.52
CA PRO A 106 6.05 -15.66 -7.60
C PRO A 106 6.48 -15.48 -6.14
N GLY A 107 5.50 -15.38 -5.24
CA GLY A 107 5.73 -15.13 -3.82
C GLY A 107 5.73 -13.65 -3.42
N SER A 108 5.85 -12.72 -4.37
CA SER A 108 5.66 -11.28 -4.10
C SER A 108 4.24 -10.98 -3.63
N LYS A 109 4.12 -9.99 -2.74
CA LYS A 109 2.84 -9.52 -2.21
C LYS A 109 2.70 -8.03 -2.49
N ILE A 110 1.61 -7.68 -3.17
CA ILE A 110 1.22 -6.29 -3.40
C ILE A 110 -0.15 -6.13 -2.79
N ILE A 111 -0.28 -5.20 -1.85
CA ILE A 111 -1.50 -4.93 -1.09
C ILE A 111 -1.91 -3.49 -1.36
N ILE A 112 -3.18 -3.28 -1.66
CA ILE A 112 -3.76 -1.96 -1.89
C ILE A 112 -4.83 -1.74 -0.83
N THR A 113 -4.85 -0.58 -0.18
CA THR A 113 -6.01 -0.14 0.59
C THR A 113 -6.78 0.90 -0.21
N THR A 114 -8.11 0.79 -0.23
CA THR A 114 -8.96 1.76 -0.91
C THR A 114 -10.27 1.98 -0.18
N LYS A 115 -10.85 3.17 -0.36
CA LYS A 115 -12.23 3.47 -0.02
C LYS A 115 -13.14 3.43 -1.27
N ASN A 116 -12.56 3.32 -2.46
CA ASN A 116 -13.27 3.36 -3.74
C ASN A 116 -13.56 1.95 -4.27
N SER A 117 -14.79 1.50 -4.08
CA SER A 117 -15.27 0.19 -4.55
C SER A 117 -15.22 0.02 -6.08
N CYS A 118 -15.16 1.12 -6.85
CA CYS A 118 -14.99 1.04 -8.31
C CYS A 118 -13.67 0.36 -8.70
N LEU A 119 -12.66 0.38 -7.83
CA LEU A 119 -11.37 -0.27 -8.10
C LEU A 119 -11.46 -1.80 -8.08
N LEU A 120 -12.53 -2.42 -7.58
CA LEU A 120 -12.75 -3.87 -7.66
C LEU A 120 -12.75 -4.41 -9.10
N LYS A 121 -13.07 -3.57 -10.07
CA LYS A 121 -13.13 -3.94 -11.49
C LYS A 121 -11.76 -3.96 -12.17
N VAL A 122 -10.70 -3.60 -11.46
CA VAL A 122 -9.33 -3.59 -11.97
C VAL A 122 -8.85 -5.03 -12.16
N HIS A 123 -8.61 -5.43 -13.40
CA HIS A 123 -8.27 -6.80 -13.79
C HIS A 123 -7.00 -7.36 -13.14
N GLU A 124 -6.11 -6.51 -12.63
CA GLU A 124 -4.93 -6.91 -11.88
C GLU A 124 -5.23 -7.42 -10.47
N ILE A 125 -6.42 -7.16 -9.92
CA ILE A 125 -6.83 -7.62 -8.58
C ILE A 125 -7.12 -9.11 -8.63
N ARG A 126 -6.49 -9.86 -7.70
CA ARG A 126 -6.66 -11.32 -7.59
C ARG A 126 -7.57 -11.71 -6.44
N GLU A 127 -7.53 -10.92 -5.38
CA GLU A 127 -8.19 -11.22 -4.12
C GLU A 127 -8.61 -9.89 -3.50
N VAL A 128 -9.77 -9.90 -2.85
CA VAL A 128 -10.34 -8.76 -2.15
C VAL A 128 -10.64 -9.24 -0.73
N LEU A 129 -10.08 -8.55 0.25
CA LEU A 129 -10.37 -8.75 1.66
C LEU A 129 -11.19 -7.55 2.15
N LYS A 130 -12.42 -7.80 2.55
CA LYS A 130 -13.22 -6.79 3.22
C LYS A 130 -12.72 -6.67 4.66
N VAL A 131 -12.25 -5.50 5.05
CA VAL A 131 -11.92 -5.23 6.46
C VAL A 131 -13.21 -4.81 7.12
N GLU A 132 -13.73 -5.64 8.00
CA GLU A 132 -14.95 -5.31 8.73
C GLU A 132 -14.69 -4.17 9.73
N GLU A 133 -15.69 -3.33 9.95
CA GLU A 133 -15.64 -2.41 11.09
C GLU A 133 -15.59 -3.24 12.37
N MET A 134 -14.67 -2.89 13.26
CA MET A 134 -14.71 -3.38 14.64
C MET A 134 -16.11 -3.15 15.17
N GLY A 135 -16.70 -4.17 15.79
CA GLY A 135 -18.01 -4.03 16.43
C GLY A 135 -17.98 -2.91 17.48
N ASN A 136 -19.14 -2.34 17.82
CA ASN A 136 -19.22 -1.25 18.81
C ASN A 136 -18.44 -1.57 20.10
N ASP A 137 -18.49 -2.81 20.57
CA ASP A 137 -17.81 -3.25 21.79
C ASP A 137 -16.28 -3.25 21.65
N GLU A 138 -15.75 -3.76 20.53
CA GLU A 138 -14.31 -3.74 20.22
C GLU A 138 -13.79 -2.31 20.01
N SER A 139 -14.61 -1.44 19.42
CA SER A 139 -14.26 -0.02 19.23
C SER A 139 -14.21 0.76 20.54
N LEU A 140 -15.09 0.44 21.50
CA LEU A 140 -15.13 0.99 22.85
C LEU A 140 -13.93 0.52 23.69
N GLU A 141 -13.55 -0.75 23.58
CA GLU A 141 -12.33 -1.25 24.23
C GLU A 141 -11.07 -0.59 23.68
N LEU A 142 -10.94 -0.47 22.35
CA LEU A 142 -9.81 0.24 21.75
C LEU A 142 -9.77 1.71 22.13
N PHE A 143 -10.92 2.39 22.16
CA PHE A 143 -11.02 3.76 22.63
C PHE A 143 -10.62 3.86 24.11
N SER A 144 -11.08 2.95 24.96
CA SER A 144 -10.73 2.91 26.38
C SER A 144 -9.23 2.65 26.59
N TRP A 145 -8.64 1.77 25.79
CA TRP A 145 -7.21 1.45 25.85
C TRP A 145 -6.34 2.62 25.43
N HIS A 146 -6.71 3.34 24.36
CA HIS A 146 -5.98 4.51 23.87
C HIS A 146 -6.19 5.77 24.72
N SER A 147 -7.36 5.95 25.34
CA SER A 147 -7.72 7.17 26.08
C SER A 147 -7.39 7.09 27.56
N PHE A 148 -7.46 5.89 28.15
CA PHE A 148 -7.32 5.69 29.61
C PHE A 148 -6.20 4.71 29.99
N GLY A 149 -5.32 4.34 29.05
CA GLY A 149 -4.18 3.46 29.33
C GLY A 149 -4.58 2.04 29.79
N GLY A 150 -5.80 1.62 29.49
CA GLY A 150 -6.34 0.30 29.84
C GLY A 150 -7.02 0.17 31.19
N GLY A 151 -7.44 1.29 31.79
CA GLY A 151 -8.50 1.28 32.80
C GLY A 151 -9.89 1.49 32.16
N PRO A 152 -10.96 0.90 32.70
CA PRO A 152 -12.32 1.22 32.26
C PRO A 152 -12.61 2.72 32.46
N PRO A 153 -13.44 3.34 31.60
CA PRO A 153 -13.86 4.72 31.79
C PRO A 153 -14.64 4.84 33.11
N SER A 154 -14.29 5.81 33.94
CA SER A 154 -15.01 6.17 35.17
C SER A 154 -16.36 6.81 34.87
#